data_AF-A0A2K0U199-F1
#
_entry.id   AF-A0A2K0U199-F1
#
_cell.length_a   1.000
_cell.length_b   1.000
_cell.length_c   1.000
_cell.angle_alpha   90.00
_cell.angle_beta   90.00
_cell.angle_gamma   90.00
#
_symmetry.space_group_name_H-M   'P 1'
#
loop_
_entity.id
_entity.type
_entity.pdbx_description
1 polymer ?
#
loop_
_entity_poly.entity_id
_entity_poly.type
_entity_poly.pdbx_seq_one_letter_code
_entity_poly.pdbx_strand_id
1 'polypeptide(L)'
;MAADLLFLSDTSDIVKVLHYAEHLNASINVSVQRLMALGNSTSNRLVNENCSILAIGESSHNPDTIREAARAALASHHAFTTKRKSHIEAVIQSRRSSRAVPPTRPFVPAHVLRHISQSEHVDEEARARAARDLEHTLHLESRAKSREEETQLAAEVATLGKDAPQRSIYDAEHTSSERQLPGKLVRAEGDKAAKDKTVNEAYDNVGTVLEFYKDKFKWNSIDNKNMDVISSVHFGRQYENAFWDSEERQMVFGDGGEFLSNFTGCIDVIGHELTHAVTEHTSALDYQGQPGALNEHISDVFGIMIKQKVQDEKSQDADWLIGEDCILPGVKGVALRSIKAPGTAYDDPRFGKDPQVDNMKDYVTMYEDNGGVHIYSGIPNKAFYLAAKAFGGYSWEKAGQIWWKTMRSGKVPESSTFLQFADATVDVAKKEFGEDVAKTVRKAWDDVGVRRSI
;
A
#
# COMPACT_ATOMS: atom_id res chain seq x y z
N MET A 1 -3.26 8.46 -77.55
CA MET A 1 -4.44 8.31 -76.67
C MET A 1 -4.04 8.91 -75.34
N ALA A 2 -4.17 10.23 -75.12
CA ALA A 2 -5.42 10.93 -74.74
C ALA A 2 -6.02 10.25 -73.49
N ALA A 3 -5.83 10.84 -72.30
CA ALA A 3 -6.74 11.81 -71.66
C ALA A 3 -7.91 11.06 -70.97
N ASP A 4 -8.37 11.34 -69.75
CA ASP A 4 -8.28 12.56 -68.95
C ASP A 4 -8.98 12.35 -67.57
N LEU A 5 -8.63 13.20 -66.59
CA LEU A 5 -9.50 13.84 -65.56
C LEU A 5 -10.21 12.95 -64.49
N LEU A 6 -10.07 13.16 -63.18
CA LEU A 6 -10.02 14.43 -62.42
C LEU A 6 -9.21 14.32 -61.11
N PHE A 7 -8.47 15.40 -60.87
CA PHE A 7 -7.75 15.79 -59.66
C PHE A 7 -8.59 16.85 -58.92
N LEU A 8 -8.25 17.10 -57.66
CA LEU A 8 -8.71 18.18 -56.76
C LEU A 8 -10.08 17.92 -56.11
N SER A 9 -10.35 18.24 -54.86
CA SER A 9 -9.69 18.96 -53.75
C SER A 9 -10.59 18.66 -52.55
N ASP A 10 -10.13 18.43 -51.33
CA ASP A 10 -9.87 19.57 -50.44
C ASP A 10 -9.17 19.07 -49.16
N THR A 11 -7.86 19.31 -49.04
CA THR A 11 -7.12 19.11 -47.78
C THR A 11 -7.54 20.11 -46.70
N SER A 12 -8.45 21.05 -47.00
CA SER A 12 -9.06 21.92 -46.01
C SER A 12 -10.10 21.20 -45.13
N ASP A 13 -10.74 20.11 -45.59
CA ASP A 13 -11.80 19.44 -44.81
C ASP A 13 -11.26 18.46 -43.75
N ILE A 14 -10.13 17.80 -43.99
CA ILE A 14 -9.48 16.95 -42.98
C ILE A 14 -8.85 17.80 -41.87
N VAL A 15 -8.27 18.96 -42.23
CA VAL A 15 -7.75 19.91 -41.24
C VAL A 15 -8.90 20.58 -40.47
N LYS A 16 -10.04 20.89 -41.11
CA LYS A 16 -11.25 21.37 -40.42
C LYS A 16 -11.84 20.31 -39.49
N VAL A 17 -11.85 19.03 -39.85
CA VAL A 17 -12.35 17.94 -38.98
C VAL A 17 -11.44 17.71 -37.78
N LEU A 18 -10.12 17.78 -37.96
CA LEU A 18 -9.16 17.70 -36.84
C LEU A 18 -9.22 18.94 -35.94
N HIS A 19 -9.34 20.15 -36.50
CA HIS A 19 -9.53 21.36 -35.70
C HIS A 19 -10.91 21.42 -35.02
N TYR A 20 -11.96 20.85 -35.62
CA TYR A 20 -13.28 20.73 -35.00
C TYR A 20 -13.27 19.69 -33.87
N ALA A 21 -12.51 18.59 -34.01
CA ALA A 21 -12.30 17.60 -32.96
C ALA A 21 -11.47 18.16 -31.79
N GLU A 22 -10.43 18.96 -32.05
CA GLU A 22 -9.66 19.67 -31.02
C GLU A 22 -10.48 20.79 -30.35
N HIS A 23 -11.28 21.55 -31.11
CA HIS A 23 -12.21 22.53 -30.55
C HIS A 23 -13.35 21.88 -29.74
N LEU A 24 -13.84 20.70 -30.12
CA LEU A 24 -14.81 19.91 -29.34
C LEU A 24 -14.17 19.39 -28.06
N ASN A 25 -12.92 18.91 -28.09
CA ASN A 25 -12.19 18.49 -26.89
C ASN A 25 -11.90 19.67 -25.94
N ALA A 26 -11.56 20.84 -26.48
CA ALA A 26 -11.36 22.06 -25.70
C ALA A 26 -12.68 22.64 -25.16
N SER A 27 -13.77 22.58 -25.93
CA SER A 27 -15.10 23.05 -25.52
C SER A 27 -15.78 22.11 -24.51
N ILE A 28 -15.49 20.81 -24.58
CA ILE A 28 -15.85 19.82 -23.55
C ILE A 28 -15.08 20.11 -22.25
N ASN A 29 -13.79 20.43 -22.31
CA ASN A 29 -13.01 20.79 -21.11
C ASN A 29 -13.48 22.11 -20.45
N VAL A 30 -13.85 23.13 -21.23
CA VAL A 30 -14.39 24.41 -20.70
C VAL A 30 -15.83 24.25 -20.16
N SER A 31 -16.63 23.37 -20.76
CA SER A 31 -17.99 23.06 -20.30
C SER A 31 -17.98 22.19 -19.02
N VAL A 32 -17.00 21.29 -18.89
CA VAL A 32 -16.78 20.48 -17.68
C VAL A 32 -16.32 21.35 -16.50
N GLN A 33 -15.45 22.35 -16.72
CA GLN A 33 -15.07 23.31 -15.67
C GLN A 33 -16.23 24.22 -15.23
N ARG A 34 -17.14 24.62 -16.14
CA ARG A 34 -18.35 25.39 -15.77
C ARG A 34 -19.41 24.55 -15.05
N LEU A 35 -19.49 23.23 -15.32
CA LEU A 35 -20.41 22.30 -14.65
C LEU A 35 -19.89 21.80 -13.28
N MET A 36 -18.57 21.86 -13.04
CA MET A 36 -17.95 21.59 -11.73
C MET A 36 -18.24 22.69 -10.68
N ALA A 37 -18.75 23.85 -11.09
CA ALA A 37 -19.07 24.98 -10.19
C ALA A 37 -20.49 24.94 -9.58
N LEU A 38 -21.32 23.95 -9.91
CA LEU A 38 -22.68 23.82 -9.38
C LEU A 38 -22.87 22.42 -8.76
N GLY A 39 -22.93 22.39 -7.43
CA GLY A 39 -22.73 21.20 -6.60
C GLY A 39 -23.87 20.18 -6.53
N ASN A 40 -23.50 19.06 -5.91
CA ASN A 40 -24.30 18.01 -5.25
C ASN A 40 -25.41 17.28 -6.03
N SER A 41 -25.05 16.10 -6.59
CA SER A 41 -25.71 14.79 -6.42
C SER A 41 -25.31 13.86 -7.58
N THR A 42 -24.41 12.89 -7.38
CA THR A 42 -23.75 12.19 -8.52
C THR A 42 -23.79 10.67 -8.51
N SER A 43 -24.30 9.99 -7.48
CA SER A 43 -24.36 8.51 -7.47
C SER A 43 -25.41 7.94 -8.45
N ASN A 44 -26.54 8.62 -8.64
CA ASN A 44 -27.52 8.26 -9.68
C ASN A 44 -27.10 8.70 -11.08
N ARG A 45 -26.06 9.53 -11.25
CA ARG A 45 -25.73 10.14 -12.54
C ARG A 45 -24.89 9.24 -13.45
N LEU A 46 -24.10 8.32 -12.91
CA LEU A 46 -23.18 7.46 -13.68
C LEU A 46 -23.84 6.23 -14.33
N VAL A 47 -24.69 5.53 -13.57
CA VAL A 47 -25.56 4.49 -14.14
C VAL A 47 -26.52 5.15 -15.14
N ASN A 48 -27.01 6.36 -14.82
CA ASN A 48 -27.76 7.16 -15.77
C ASN A 48 -26.92 7.63 -16.96
N GLU A 49 -25.63 7.94 -16.86
CA GLU A 49 -24.80 8.45 -17.97
C GLU A 49 -24.53 7.38 -19.04
N ASN A 50 -24.19 6.14 -18.65
CA ASN A 50 -24.05 5.03 -19.61
C ASN A 50 -25.41 4.60 -20.18
N CYS A 51 -26.47 4.56 -19.37
CA CYS A 51 -27.83 4.37 -19.88
C CYS A 51 -28.28 5.55 -20.76
N SER A 52 -27.79 6.77 -20.52
CA SER A 52 -28.13 7.97 -21.29
C SER A 52 -27.39 7.99 -22.61
N ILE A 53 -26.11 7.65 -22.66
CA ILE A 53 -25.34 7.54 -23.92
C ILE A 53 -25.86 6.37 -24.76
N LEU A 54 -26.21 5.25 -24.13
CA LEU A 54 -26.91 4.14 -24.78
C LEU A 54 -28.27 4.60 -25.32
N ALA A 55 -29.10 5.25 -24.50
CA ALA A 55 -30.40 5.79 -24.93
C ALA A 55 -30.28 6.86 -26.01
N ILE A 56 -29.23 7.69 -26.00
CA ILE A 56 -28.94 8.66 -27.05
C ILE A 56 -28.56 7.95 -28.35
N GLY A 57 -27.75 6.89 -28.27
CA GLY A 57 -27.35 6.04 -29.39
C GLY A 57 -28.49 5.19 -29.97
N GLU A 58 -29.51 4.86 -29.17
CA GLU A 58 -30.63 4.01 -29.57
C GLU A 58 -31.91 4.79 -29.93
N SER A 59 -32.08 6.01 -29.42
CA SER A 59 -33.29 6.82 -29.68
C SER A 59 -33.40 7.23 -31.14
N SER A 60 -34.51 6.87 -31.79
CA SER A 60 -34.85 7.30 -33.16
C SER A 60 -35.15 8.79 -33.30
N HIS A 61 -35.25 9.52 -32.18
CA HIS A 61 -35.50 10.96 -32.17
C HIS A 61 -34.22 11.80 -32.27
N ASN A 62 -33.05 11.17 -32.16
CA ASN A 62 -31.75 11.85 -32.30
C ASN A 62 -31.24 11.76 -33.74
N PRO A 63 -30.60 12.82 -34.28
CA PRO A 63 -29.94 12.78 -35.59
C PRO A 63 -28.89 11.67 -35.69
N ASP A 64 -28.73 11.07 -36.87
CA ASP A 64 -27.81 9.94 -37.11
C ASP A 64 -26.39 10.21 -36.64
N THR A 65 -25.89 11.42 -36.89
CA THR A 65 -24.56 11.85 -36.46
C THR A 65 -24.36 11.83 -34.94
N ILE A 66 -25.41 12.15 -34.17
CA ILE A 66 -25.39 12.12 -32.70
C ILE A 66 -25.49 10.67 -32.19
N ARG A 67 -26.29 9.83 -32.86
CA ARG A 67 -26.40 8.41 -32.53
C ARG A 67 -25.10 7.66 -32.79
N GLU A 68 -24.46 7.94 -33.91
CA GLU A 68 -23.15 7.37 -34.27
C GLU A 68 -22.05 7.83 -33.32
N ALA A 69 -22.01 9.12 -32.96
CA ALA A 69 -21.05 9.63 -31.98
C ALA A 69 -21.23 8.99 -30.59
N ALA A 70 -22.48 8.83 -30.12
CA ALA A 70 -22.78 8.17 -28.85
C ALA A 70 -22.39 6.68 -28.85
N ARG A 71 -22.67 5.97 -29.96
CA ARG A 71 -22.25 4.56 -30.15
C ARG A 71 -20.73 4.43 -30.21
N ALA A 72 -20.04 5.34 -30.90
CA ALA A 72 -18.59 5.36 -30.98
C ALA A 72 -17.94 5.63 -29.61
N ALA A 73 -18.49 6.59 -28.84
CA ALA A 73 -18.03 6.86 -27.48
C ALA A 73 -18.23 5.65 -26.56
N LEU A 74 -19.39 4.97 -26.65
CA LEU A 74 -19.66 3.75 -25.90
C LEU A 74 -18.72 2.61 -26.31
N ALA A 75 -18.48 2.42 -27.60
CA ALA A 75 -17.58 1.39 -28.12
C ALA A 75 -16.12 1.65 -27.70
N SER A 76 -15.64 2.90 -27.75
CA SER A 76 -14.33 3.27 -27.24
C SER A 76 -14.19 3.06 -25.74
N HIS A 77 -15.22 3.41 -24.96
CA HIS A 77 -15.24 3.15 -23.51
C HIS A 77 -15.20 1.64 -23.21
N HIS A 78 -16.06 0.85 -23.88
CA HIS A 78 -16.06 -0.61 -23.74
C HIS A 78 -14.74 -1.25 -24.15
N ALA A 79 -14.14 -0.81 -25.26
CA ALA A 79 -12.85 -1.32 -25.73
C ALA A 79 -11.73 -0.98 -24.74
N PHE A 80 -11.74 0.23 -24.19
CA PHE A 80 -10.79 0.66 -23.16
C PHE A 80 -10.93 -0.17 -21.88
N THR A 81 -12.15 -0.30 -21.34
CA THR A 81 -12.43 -1.11 -20.13
C THR A 81 -12.11 -2.59 -20.34
N THR A 82 -12.41 -3.15 -21.52
CA THR A 82 -12.11 -4.56 -21.84
C THR A 82 -10.61 -4.79 -21.95
N LYS A 83 -9.89 -3.93 -22.69
CA LYS A 83 -8.42 -4.02 -22.81
C LYS A 83 -7.75 -3.86 -21.45
N ARG A 84 -8.28 -2.99 -20.59
CA ARG A 84 -7.79 -2.77 -19.23
C ARG A 84 -8.03 -4.00 -18.35
N LYS A 85 -9.23 -4.59 -18.37
CA LYS A 85 -9.52 -5.85 -17.67
C LYS A 85 -8.61 -6.99 -18.13
N SER A 86 -8.46 -7.19 -19.44
CA SER A 86 -7.57 -8.23 -19.98
C SER A 86 -6.10 -7.99 -19.62
N HIS A 87 -5.67 -6.72 -19.58
CA HIS A 87 -4.32 -6.36 -19.14
C HIS A 87 -4.11 -6.68 -17.66
N ILE A 88 -5.08 -6.35 -16.79
CA ILE A 88 -4.96 -6.65 -15.36
C ILE A 88 -5.01 -8.16 -15.11
N GLU A 89 -5.87 -8.90 -15.82
CA GLU A 89 -5.91 -10.36 -15.78
C GLU A 89 -4.58 -10.98 -16.21
N ALA A 90 -3.96 -10.46 -17.27
CA ALA A 90 -2.63 -10.89 -17.71
C ALA A 90 -1.54 -10.54 -16.67
N VAL A 91 -1.63 -9.38 -16.01
CA VAL A 91 -0.72 -8.98 -14.93
C VAL A 91 -0.84 -9.94 -13.74
N ILE A 92 -2.06 -10.28 -13.30
CA ILE A 92 -2.30 -11.25 -12.22
C ILE A 92 -1.68 -12.61 -12.58
N GLN A 93 -1.94 -13.10 -13.80
CA GLN A 93 -1.40 -14.38 -14.26
C GLN A 93 0.14 -14.38 -14.32
N SER A 94 0.76 -13.27 -14.73
CA SER A 94 2.22 -13.13 -14.81
C SER A 94 2.92 -13.03 -13.44
N ARG A 95 2.21 -12.60 -12.38
CA ARG A 95 2.77 -12.42 -11.03
C ARG A 95 2.98 -13.73 -10.29
N ARG A 96 2.15 -14.74 -10.57
CA ARG A 96 2.17 -16.07 -9.96
C ARG A 96 3.40 -16.92 -10.29
N SER A 97 4.36 -16.41 -11.08
CA SER A 97 5.41 -17.23 -11.71
C SER A 97 6.86 -16.85 -11.37
N SER A 98 7.21 -16.29 -10.20
CA SER A 98 8.66 -16.10 -9.92
C SER A 98 9.11 -15.99 -8.45
N ARG A 99 10.18 -16.75 -8.18
CA ARG A 99 11.15 -16.74 -7.06
C ARG A 99 10.64 -17.30 -5.73
N ALA A 100 11.58 -17.80 -4.89
CA ALA A 100 11.30 -18.12 -3.50
C ALA A 100 10.66 -16.90 -2.83
N VAL A 101 9.38 -17.05 -2.51
CA VAL A 101 8.55 -15.97 -2.00
C VAL A 101 8.87 -15.77 -0.52
N PRO A 102 9.16 -14.54 -0.06
CA PRO A 102 9.19 -14.23 1.36
C PRO A 102 7.84 -14.60 2.01
N PRO A 103 7.78 -15.00 3.29
CA PRO A 103 6.50 -15.27 3.94
C PRO A 103 5.60 -14.03 3.91
N THR A 104 4.28 -14.26 3.82
CA THR A 104 3.24 -13.22 3.96
C THR A 104 3.33 -12.59 5.35
N ARG A 105 3.08 -11.29 5.47
CA ARG A 105 3.35 -10.48 6.67
C ARG A 105 2.05 -9.89 7.22
N PRO A 106 1.45 -10.50 8.26
CA PRO A 106 0.21 -9.99 8.85
C PRO A 106 0.46 -8.80 9.77
N PHE A 107 -0.29 -7.73 9.59
CA PHE A 107 -0.15 -6.49 10.37
C PHE A 107 -0.40 -6.67 11.87
N VAL A 108 -1.48 -7.39 12.19
CA VAL A 108 -1.90 -7.71 13.56
C VAL A 108 -1.15 -8.97 13.99
N PRO A 109 -0.26 -8.87 15.00
CA PRO A 109 0.58 -10.01 15.39
C PRO A 109 -0.23 -11.15 16.02
N ALA A 110 0.25 -12.37 15.84
CA ALA A 110 -0.39 -13.58 16.35
C ALA A 110 -0.64 -13.55 17.88
N HIS A 111 0.19 -12.86 18.68
CA HIS A 111 -0.01 -12.81 20.12
C HIS A 111 -1.27 -12.03 20.53
N VAL A 112 -1.68 -11.01 19.76
CA VAL A 112 -2.91 -10.24 20.03
C VAL A 112 -4.13 -11.13 19.83
N LEU A 113 -4.22 -11.79 18.67
CA LEU A 113 -5.32 -12.70 18.34
C LEU A 113 -5.37 -13.89 19.30
N ARG A 114 -4.21 -14.40 19.72
CA ARG A 114 -4.11 -15.44 20.75
C ARG A 114 -4.68 -14.98 22.09
N HIS A 115 -4.32 -13.79 22.55
CA HIS A 115 -4.84 -13.25 23.80
C HIS A 115 -6.36 -13.08 23.76
N ILE A 116 -6.91 -12.52 22.66
CA ILE A 116 -8.37 -12.36 22.49
C ILE A 116 -9.05 -13.74 22.51
N SER A 117 -8.53 -14.72 21.76
CA SER A 117 -9.12 -16.06 21.67
C SER A 117 -9.17 -16.84 22.99
N GLN A 118 -8.33 -16.47 23.95
CA GLN A 118 -8.19 -17.13 25.25
C GLN A 118 -8.74 -16.28 26.41
N SER A 119 -9.18 -15.04 26.17
CA SER A 119 -9.59 -14.11 27.21
C SER A 119 -11.00 -14.43 27.73
N GLU A 120 -11.13 -14.53 29.06
CA GLU A 120 -12.44 -14.65 29.74
C GLU A 120 -13.25 -13.35 29.71
N HIS A 121 -12.64 -12.24 29.26
CA HIS A 121 -13.26 -10.92 29.23
C HIS A 121 -14.04 -10.62 27.95
N VAL A 122 -14.16 -11.60 27.04
CA VAL A 122 -14.90 -11.50 25.78
C VAL A 122 -15.85 -12.69 25.62
N ASP A 123 -16.88 -12.52 24.80
CA ASP A 123 -17.85 -13.57 24.54
C ASP A 123 -17.27 -14.71 23.67
N GLU A 124 -18.03 -15.81 23.57
CA GLU A 124 -17.60 -16.99 22.81
C GLU A 124 -17.45 -16.71 21.31
N GLU A 125 -18.25 -15.78 20.75
CA GLU A 125 -18.18 -15.46 19.34
C GLU A 125 -16.89 -14.68 19.02
N ALA A 126 -16.53 -13.71 19.87
CA ALA A 126 -15.27 -12.98 19.80
C ALA A 126 -14.07 -13.92 19.90
N ARG A 127 -14.11 -14.88 20.84
CA ARG A 127 -13.05 -15.90 20.95
C ARG A 127 -12.94 -16.75 19.69
N ALA A 128 -14.06 -17.19 19.14
CA ALA A 128 -14.09 -18.01 17.93
C ALA A 128 -13.57 -17.23 16.69
N ARG A 129 -13.92 -15.95 16.55
CA ARG A 129 -13.40 -15.08 15.48
C ARG A 129 -11.89 -14.90 15.59
N ALA A 130 -11.39 -14.56 16.77
CA ALA A 130 -9.96 -14.38 17.00
C ALA A 130 -9.17 -15.69 16.81
N ALA A 131 -9.73 -16.84 17.21
CA ALA A 131 -9.10 -18.14 16.99
C ALA A 131 -8.97 -18.47 15.49
N ARG A 132 -10.03 -18.21 14.71
CA ARG A 132 -10.02 -18.36 13.25
C ARG A 132 -8.97 -17.44 12.60
N ASP A 133 -8.94 -16.17 12.99
CA ASP A 133 -8.01 -15.20 12.42
C ASP A 133 -6.56 -15.50 12.83
N LEU A 134 -6.35 -16.02 14.05
CA LEU A 134 -5.06 -16.53 14.53
C LEU A 134 -4.59 -17.73 13.70
N GLU A 135 -5.46 -18.71 13.44
CA GLU A 135 -5.11 -19.87 12.61
C GLU A 135 -4.65 -19.43 11.21
N HIS A 136 -5.37 -18.48 10.60
CA HIS A 136 -4.97 -17.91 9.31
C HIS A 136 -3.63 -17.17 9.40
N THR A 137 -3.42 -16.36 10.44
CA THR A 137 -2.16 -15.62 10.67
C THR A 137 -0.97 -16.58 10.79
N LEU A 138 -1.11 -17.64 11.59
CA LEU A 138 -0.08 -18.68 11.74
C LEU A 138 0.15 -19.46 10.44
N HIS A 139 -0.91 -19.70 9.66
CA HIS A 139 -0.78 -20.31 8.33
C HIS A 139 0.08 -19.44 7.41
N LEU A 140 -0.22 -18.14 7.33
CA LEU A 140 0.55 -17.16 6.54
C LEU A 140 2.02 -17.09 6.96
N GLU A 141 2.30 -17.03 8.27
CA GLU A 141 3.66 -17.02 8.82
C GLU A 141 4.44 -18.31 8.49
N SER A 142 3.74 -19.45 8.44
CA SER A 142 4.35 -20.77 8.16
C SER A 142 4.61 -21.04 6.67
N ARG A 143 4.08 -20.21 5.75
CA ARG A 143 4.28 -20.36 4.30
C ARG A 143 5.71 -19.97 3.92
N ALA A 144 6.64 -20.91 4.12
CA ALA A 144 8.01 -20.83 3.62
C ALA A 144 8.32 -22.02 2.69
N LYS A 145 8.54 -21.70 1.41
CA LYS A 145 9.04 -22.54 0.30
C LYS A 145 8.11 -23.65 -0.22
N SER A 146 7.65 -23.49 -1.47
CA SER A 146 8.00 -24.40 -2.58
C SER A 146 7.38 -23.94 -3.91
N ARG A 147 8.23 -23.53 -4.85
CA ARG A 147 8.05 -23.75 -6.30
C ARG A 147 9.33 -23.30 -7.02
N GLU A 148 10.12 -24.27 -7.42
CA GLU A 148 11.03 -24.10 -8.55
C GLU A 148 10.29 -24.46 -9.84
N GLU A 149 10.72 -23.79 -10.91
CA GLU A 149 10.33 -23.95 -12.33
C GLU A 149 9.08 -23.19 -12.81
N GLU A 150 9.33 -22.07 -13.53
CA GLU A 150 9.13 -21.93 -14.98
C GLU A 150 9.40 -20.48 -15.43
N THR A 151 10.48 -20.26 -16.18
CA THR A 151 10.90 -18.95 -16.71
C THR A 151 10.81 -18.90 -18.23
N GLN A 152 10.04 -17.93 -18.76
CA GLN A 152 10.42 -17.09 -19.91
C GLN A 152 9.37 -16.00 -20.25
N LEU A 153 8.09 -16.18 -19.88
CA LEU A 153 7.01 -15.27 -20.30
C LEU A 153 6.94 -13.95 -19.51
N ALA A 154 7.27 -13.94 -18.21
CA ALA A 154 7.20 -12.75 -17.35
C ALA A 154 8.25 -11.68 -17.70
N ALA A 155 9.37 -12.07 -18.33
CA ALA A 155 10.42 -11.14 -18.75
C ALA A 155 10.02 -10.32 -19.98
N GLU A 156 9.18 -10.86 -20.88
CA GLU A 156 8.74 -10.17 -22.09
C GLU A 156 7.63 -9.14 -21.85
N VAL A 157 6.83 -9.27 -20.79
CA VAL A 157 5.81 -8.27 -20.44
C VAL A 157 6.41 -7.07 -19.72
N ALA A 158 7.53 -7.27 -19.00
CA ALA A 158 8.23 -6.23 -18.24
C ALA A 158 9.11 -5.28 -19.09
N THR A 159 9.32 -5.56 -20.37
CA THR A 159 10.19 -4.75 -21.27
C THR A 159 9.47 -3.56 -21.91
N LEU A 160 8.15 -3.46 -21.78
CA LEU A 160 7.40 -2.25 -22.12
C LEU A 160 7.27 -1.39 -20.85
N GLY A 161 8.20 -0.44 -20.69
CA GLY A 161 8.14 0.52 -19.58
C GLY A 161 6.79 1.22 -19.53
N LYS A 162 6.18 1.25 -18.34
CA LYS A 162 4.98 2.05 -18.07
C LYS A 162 5.38 3.42 -17.55
N ASP A 163 4.63 4.46 -17.93
CA ASP A 163 4.86 5.82 -17.43
C ASP A 163 4.37 6.03 -15.99
N ALA A 164 3.40 5.23 -15.54
CA ALA A 164 2.81 5.28 -14.20
C ALA A 164 2.23 3.92 -13.76
N PRO A 165 2.18 3.62 -12.45
CA PRO A 165 1.55 2.40 -11.95
C PRO A 165 0.03 2.46 -12.11
N GLN A 166 -0.61 1.30 -12.28
CA GLN A 166 -2.07 1.20 -12.27
C GLN A 166 -2.53 0.63 -10.92
N ARG A 167 -3.42 1.33 -10.20
CA ARG A 167 -4.11 0.77 -9.03
C ARG A 167 -5.34 -0.03 -9.46
N SER A 168 -5.59 -1.14 -8.78
CA SER A 168 -6.79 -1.96 -8.99
C SER A 168 -7.29 -2.50 -7.65
N ILE A 169 -8.52 -2.15 -7.29
CA ILE A 169 -9.21 -2.61 -6.09
C ILE A 169 -10.22 -3.69 -6.45
N TYR A 170 -10.12 -4.79 -5.73
CA TYR A 170 -10.97 -5.95 -5.84
C TYR A 170 -11.80 -6.15 -4.58
N ASP A 171 -12.99 -6.70 -4.74
CA ASP A 171 -13.87 -7.15 -3.67
C ASP A 171 -13.71 -8.67 -3.53
N ALA A 172 -13.26 -9.13 -2.37
CA ALA A 172 -13.09 -10.53 -2.04
C ALA A 172 -14.43 -11.22 -1.68
N GLU A 173 -15.53 -10.48 -1.62
CA GLU A 173 -16.89 -10.94 -1.35
C GLU A 173 -16.99 -11.79 -0.07
N HIS A 174 -16.22 -11.42 0.96
CA HIS A 174 -16.08 -12.10 2.25
C HIS A 174 -15.57 -13.55 2.19
N THR A 175 -14.87 -13.92 1.11
CA THR A 175 -14.12 -15.18 1.10
C THR A 175 -13.00 -15.15 2.13
N SER A 176 -12.77 -16.27 2.80
CA SER A 176 -11.66 -16.45 3.74
C SER A 176 -10.55 -17.33 3.15
N SER A 177 -10.52 -17.49 1.83
CA SER A 177 -9.51 -18.31 1.13
C SER A 177 -8.66 -17.45 0.22
N GLU A 178 -7.34 -17.45 0.43
CA GLU A 178 -6.44 -16.65 -0.43
C GLU A 178 -6.46 -17.14 -1.88
N ARG A 179 -6.81 -18.41 -2.12
CA ARG A 179 -6.97 -18.97 -3.48
C ARG A 179 -8.06 -18.30 -4.31
N GLN A 180 -8.99 -17.61 -3.67
CA GLN A 180 -10.06 -16.86 -4.34
C GLN A 180 -9.72 -15.39 -4.56
N LEU A 181 -8.56 -14.94 -4.06
CA LEU A 181 -8.02 -13.61 -4.34
C LEU A 181 -7.52 -13.51 -5.79
N PRO A 182 -7.51 -12.30 -6.38
CA PRO A 182 -7.91 -11.04 -5.76
C PRO A 182 -9.42 -10.83 -5.65
N GLY A 183 -10.25 -11.70 -6.23
CA GLY A 183 -11.71 -11.58 -6.21
C GLY A 183 -12.23 -10.80 -7.42
N LYS A 184 -13.24 -9.96 -7.22
CA LYS A 184 -13.93 -9.23 -8.30
C LYS A 184 -13.42 -7.80 -8.42
N LEU A 185 -12.95 -7.39 -9.60
CA LEU A 185 -12.52 -6.01 -9.83
C LEU A 185 -13.70 -5.04 -9.65
N VAL A 186 -13.56 -4.08 -8.73
CA VAL A 186 -14.61 -3.10 -8.38
C VAL A 186 -14.22 -1.65 -8.61
N ARG A 187 -12.93 -1.31 -8.61
CA ARG A 187 -12.43 0.02 -8.99
C ARG A 187 -11.03 -0.08 -9.57
N ALA A 188 -10.80 0.59 -10.70
CA ALA A 188 -9.51 0.56 -11.38
C ALA A 188 -8.97 2.00 -11.57
N GLU A 189 -7.67 2.13 -11.87
CA GLU A 189 -7.02 3.42 -12.14
C GLU A 189 -7.80 4.29 -13.13
N GLY A 190 -8.11 5.52 -12.70
CA GLY A 190 -8.88 6.49 -13.49
C GLY A 190 -10.40 6.31 -13.44
N ASP A 191 -10.90 5.23 -12.84
CA ASP A 191 -12.34 5.06 -12.62
C ASP A 191 -12.86 6.06 -11.57
N LYS A 192 -14.11 6.47 -11.73
CA LYS A 192 -14.81 7.26 -10.72
C LYS A 192 -14.98 6.45 -9.43
N ALA A 193 -15.20 7.15 -8.32
CA ALA A 193 -15.43 6.52 -7.02
C ALA A 193 -16.56 5.48 -7.07
N ALA A 194 -16.33 4.34 -6.41
CA ALA A 194 -17.32 3.29 -6.23
C ALA A 194 -18.39 3.72 -5.20
N LYS A 195 -19.52 3.01 -5.15
CA LYS A 195 -20.52 3.23 -4.09
C LYS A 195 -20.01 2.80 -2.71
N ASP A 196 -19.14 1.81 -2.70
CA ASP A 196 -18.54 1.28 -1.49
C ASP A 196 -17.46 2.23 -0.96
N LYS A 197 -17.56 2.60 0.33
CA LYS A 197 -16.62 3.49 1.00
C LYS A 197 -15.25 2.84 1.17
N THR A 198 -15.19 1.57 1.58
CA THR A 198 -13.95 0.80 1.81
C THR A 198 -13.14 0.70 0.52
N VAL A 199 -13.80 0.46 -0.62
CA VAL A 199 -13.15 0.44 -1.95
C VAL A 199 -12.49 1.79 -2.26
N ASN A 200 -13.14 2.90 -1.89
CA ASN A 200 -12.61 4.22 -2.16
C ASN A 200 -11.44 4.57 -1.23
N GLU A 201 -11.57 4.27 0.06
CA GLU A 201 -10.51 4.49 1.05
C GLU A 201 -9.24 3.71 0.66
N ALA A 202 -9.38 2.43 0.29
CA ALA A 202 -8.26 1.64 -0.20
C ALA A 202 -7.60 2.28 -1.45
N TYR A 203 -8.39 2.67 -2.45
CA TYR A 203 -7.86 3.27 -3.68
C TYR A 203 -7.12 4.60 -3.45
N ASP A 204 -7.71 5.48 -2.65
CA ASP A 204 -7.22 6.83 -2.41
C ASP A 204 -5.98 6.79 -1.49
N ASN A 205 -6.00 5.96 -0.43
CA ASN A 205 -4.87 5.82 0.48
C ASN A 205 -3.67 5.09 -0.16
N VAL A 206 -3.89 4.04 -0.96
CA VAL A 206 -2.81 3.44 -1.77
C VAL A 206 -2.19 4.50 -2.69
N GLY A 207 -3.01 5.35 -3.31
CA GLY A 207 -2.51 6.48 -4.11
C GLY A 207 -1.58 7.41 -3.34
N THR A 208 -2.00 7.80 -2.13
CA THR A 208 -1.26 8.68 -1.23
C THR A 208 0.11 8.08 -0.85
N VAL A 209 0.18 6.78 -0.58
CA VAL A 209 1.45 6.09 -0.29
C VAL A 209 2.38 6.11 -1.49
N LEU A 210 1.89 5.78 -2.69
CA LEU A 210 2.71 5.77 -3.91
C LEU A 210 3.23 7.17 -4.26
N GLU A 211 2.39 8.20 -4.08
CA GLU A 211 2.77 9.60 -4.27
C GLU A 211 3.85 10.02 -3.26
N PHE A 212 3.74 9.62 -2.00
CA PHE A 212 4.75 9.90 -0.99
C PHE A 212 6.14 9.35 -1.37
N TYR A 213 6.21 8.09 -1.79
CA TYR A 213 7.46 7.48 -2.27
C TYR A 213 8.01 8.19 -3.51
N LYS A 214 7.15 8.52 -4.47
CA LYS A 214 7.55 9.24 -5.67
C LYS A 214 8.10 10.62 -5.34
N ASP A 215 7.41 11.39 -4.50
CA ASP A 215 7.74 12.78 -4.23
C ASP A 215 8.95 12.94 -3.32
N LYS A 216 8.98 12.18 -2.22
CA LYS A 216 10.02 12.33 -1.17
C LYS A 216 11.26 11.51 -1.45
N PHE A 217 11.11 10.40 -2.16
CA PHE A 217 12.18 9.41 -2.33
C PHE A 217 12.54 9.10 -3.78
N LYS A 218 11.83 9.71 -4.74
CA LYS A 218 12.01 9.51 -6.19
C LYS A 218 11.94 8.03 -6.56
N TRP A 219 11.00 7.33 -5.92
CA TRP A 219 10.76 5.90 -6.08
C TRP A 219 9.39 5.67 -6.72
N ASN A 220 9.38 5.00 -7.86
CA ASN A 220 8.19 4.84 -8.69
C ASN A 220 7.46 3.52 -8.38
N SER A 221 6.31 3.61 -7.71
CA SER A 221 5.52 2.45 -7.25
C SER A 221 6.26 1.59 -6.21
N ILE A 222 5.92 0.31 -6.07
CA ILE A 222 6.53 -0.62 -5.11
C ILE A 222 7.93 -1.09 -5.55
N ASP A 223 8.22 -1.10 -6.87
CA ASP A 223 9.43 -1.73 -7.44
C ASP A 223 10.40 -0.77 -8.15
N ASN A 224 10.11 0.53 -8.13
CA ASN A 224 10.77 1.57 -8.91
C ASN A 224 10.65 1.43 -10.44
N LYS A 225 9.73 0.60 -10.94
CA LYS A 225 9.48 0.38 -12.37
C LYS A 225 8.00 0.49 -12.71
N ASN A 226 7.24 1.23 -11.90
CA ASN A 226 5.81 1.45 -12.11
C ASN A 226 4.99 0.14 -12.10
N MET A 227 5.37 -0.83 -11.26
CA MET A 227 4.55 -2.04 -11.08
C MET A 227 3.13 -1.66 -10.64
N ASP A 228 2.13 -2.33 -11.23
CA ASP A 228 0.73 -2.13 -10.85
C ASP A 228 0.51 -2.53 -9.38
N VAL A 229 -0.45 -1.90 -8.71
CA VAL A 229 -0.75 -2.19 -7.31
C VAL A 229 -2.15 -2.78 -7.24
N ILE A 230 -2.22 -4.01 -6.73
CA ILE A 230 -3.46 -4.77 -6.57
C ILE A 230 -3.80 -4.78 -5.09
N SER A 231 -5.06 -4.51 -4.77
CA SER A 231 -5.56 -4.57 -3.40
C SER A 231 -6.93 -5.22 -3.37
N SER A 232 -7.15 -6.08 -2.39
CA SER A 232 -8.39 -6.80 -2.18
C SER A 232 -9.00 -6.38 -0.84
N VAL A 233 -10.25 -5.92 -0.88
CA VAL A 233 -11.03 -5.52 0.30
C VAL A 233 -12.10 -6.55 0.62
N HIS A 234 -12.72 -6.44 1.80
CA HIS A 234 -13.76 -7.37 2.27
C HIS A 234 -13.28 -8.82 2.35
N PHE A 235 -12.01 -9.04 2.71
CA PHE A 235 -11.50 -10.38 2.97
C PHE A 235 -12.02 -10.91 4.30
N GLY A 236 -12.57 -12.12 4.28
CA GLY A 236 -13.20 -12.75 5.43
C GLY A 236 -14.43 -12.01 5.96
N ARG A 237 -14.98 -12.51 7.07
CA ARG A 237 -16.09 -11.86 7.80
C ARG A 237 -15.60 -11.43 9.16
N GLN A 238 -15.69 -10.13 9.43
CA GLN A 238 -15.12 -9.53 10.63
C GLN A 238 -13.67 -9.96 10.84
N TYR A 239 -12.87 -9.82 9.78
CA TYR A 239 -11.47 -10.22 9.77
C TYR A 239 -10.64 -9.06 10.33
N GLU A 240 -10.01 -9.28 11.48
CA GLU A 240 -9.27 -8.25 12.21
C GLU A 240 -7.78 -8.25 11.86
N ASN A 241 -7.48 -8.32 10.56
CA ASN A 241 -6.11 -8.20 10.06
C ASN A 241 -6.04 -7.61 8.64
N ALA A 242 -4.84 -7.17 8.27
CA ALA A 242 -4.44 -6.80 6.90
C ALA A 242 -3.05 -7.35 6.62
N PHE A 243 -2.71 -7.57 5.36
CA PHE A 243 -1.39 -8.10 5.00
C PHE A 243 -0.99 -7.80 3.55
N TRP A 244 0.31 -7.71 3.32
CA TRP A 244 0.93 -7.88 2.01
C TRP A 244 1.16 -9.36 1.70
N ASP A 245 0.41 -9.90 0.73
CA ASP A 245 0.67 -11.21 0.13
C ASP A 245 1.77 -11.06 -0.92
N SER A 246 2.98 -11.48 -0.55
CA SER A 246 4.17 -11.49 -1.39
C SER A 246 4.08 -12.47 -2.57
N GLU A 247 3.31 -13.56 -2.43
CA GLU A 247 3.16 -14.60 -3.46
C GLU A 247 2.26 -14.09 -4.59
N GLU A 248 1.13 -13.51 -4.23
CA GLU A 248 0.18 -12.95 -5.18
C GLU A 248 0.46 -11.46 -5.48
N ARG A 249 1.44 -10.85 -4.79
CA ARG A 249 1.86 -9.44 -4.88
C ARG A 249 0.67 -8.48 -4.81
N GLN A 250 -0.11 -8.61 -3.75
CA GLN A 250 -1.29 -7.81 -3.48
C GLN A 250 -1.46 -7.48 -2.00
N MET A 251 -2.12 -6.36 -1.74
CA MET A 251 -2.59 -5.99 -0.42
C MET A 251 -3.93 -6.67 -0.16
N VAL A 252 -4.16 -7.15 1.07
CA VAL A 252 -5.43 -7.76 1.47
C VAL A 252 -5.90 -7.10 2.76
N PHE A 253 -7.16 -6.65 2.77
CA PHE A 253 -7.75 -5.93 3.89
C PHE A 253 -9.00 -6.64 4.40
N GLY A 254 -8.99 -6.95 5.70
CA GLY A 254 -10.20 -7.25 6.44
C GLY A 254 -11.02 -6.00 6.74
N ASP A 255 -12.30 -6.22 7.05
CA ASP A 255 -13.22 -5.14 7.42
C ASP A 255 -13.10 -4.70 8.88
N GLY A 256 -12.26 -5.38 9.69
CA GLY A 256 -12.25 -5.21 11.14
C GLY A 256 -13.44 -5.89 11.81
N GLY A 257 -13.56 -5.77 13.12
CA GLY A 257 -14.54 -6.47 13.93
C GLY A 257 -14.90 -5.69 15.19
N GLU A 258 -14.57 -6.27 16.34
CA GLU A 258 -14.96 -5.78 17.66
C GLU A 258 -13.88 -4.90 18.32
N PHE A 259 -12.62 -5.14 17.98
CA PHE A 259 -11.45 -4.45 18.54
C PHE A 259 -10.81 -3.53 17.51
N LEU A 260 -10.79 -3.96 16.25
CA LEU A 260 -10.14 -3.24 15.17
C LEU A 260 -11.16 -2.80 14.13
N SER A 261 -11.03 -1.57 13.64
CA SER A 261 -11.87 -1.03 12.57
C SER A 261 -11.39 -1.50 11.20
N ASN A 262 -12.06 -1.02 10.16
CA ASN A 262 -11.66 -1.30 8.79
C ASN A 262 -10.26 -0.72 8.51
N PHE A 263 -9.32 -1.60 8.12
CA PHE A 263 -7.92 -1.24 7.90
C PHE A 263 -7.69 -0.31 6.70
N THR A 264 -8.67 -0.20 5.79
CA THR A 264 -8.55 0.71 4.64
C THR A 264 -8.59 2.19 5.05
N GLY A 265 -9.09 2.50 6.25
CA GLY A 265 -9.09 3.85 6.82
C GLY A 265 -7.77 4.25 7.50
N CYS A 266 -6.88 3.30 7.79
CA CYS A 266 -5.65 3.55 8.54
C CYS A 266 -4.47 3.76 7.58
N ILE A 267 -4.12 5.01 7.29
CA ILE A 267 -3.12 5.35 6.26
C ILE A 267 -1.71 4.84 6.59
N ASP A 268 -1.34 4.83 7.87
CA ASP A 268 -0.07 4.28 8.35
C ASP A 268 0.01 2.77 8.15
N VAL A 269 -1.09 2.04 8.33
CA VAL A 269 -1.18 0.59 8.05
C VAL A 269 -1.03 0.31 6.56
N ILE A 270 -1.72 1.06 5.70
CA ILE A 270 -1.55 0.92 4.25
C ILE A 270 -0.11 1.25 3.84
N GLY A 271 0.47 2.28 4.44
CA GLY A 271 1.88 2.61 4.29
C GLY A 271 2.80 1.46 4.69
N HIS A 272 2.59 0.90 5.87
CA HIS A 272 3.34 -0.23 6.43
C HIS A 272 3.31 -1.45 5.49
N GLU A 273 2.13 -1.89 5.08
CA GLU A 273 1.97 -3.05 4.20
C GLU A 273 2.62 -2.83 2.82
N LEU A 274 2.48 -1.65 2.21
CA LEU A 274 3.15 -1.33 0.94
C LEU A 274 4.66 -1.21 1.10
N THR A 275 5.15 -0.77 2.26
CA THR A 275 6.59 -0.69 2.53
C THR A 275 7.24 -2.07 2.55
N HIS A 276 6.54 -3.12 2.98
CA HIS A 276 7.08 -4.48 2.85
C HIS A 276 7.43 -4.83 1.39
N ALA A 277 6.57 -4.48 0.44
CA ALA A 277 6.85 -4.67 -0.99
C ALA A 277 8.07 -3.84 -1.45
N VAL A 278 8.23 -2.62 -0.94
CA VAL A 278 9.40 -1.78 -1.23
C VAL A 278 10.68 -2.38 -0.63
N THR A 279 10.61 -2.97 0.55
CA THR A 279 11.74 -3.65 1.22
C THR A 279 12.24 -4.81 0.36
N GLU A 280 11.35 -5.61 -0.22
CA GLU A 280 11.69 -6.72 -1.15
C GLU A 280 12.50 -6.25 -2.38
N HIS A 281 12.30 -5.00 -2.80
CA HIS A 281 12.94 -4.40 -3.98
C HIS A 281 14.15 -3.52 -3.64
N THR A 282 14.51 -3.39 -2.36
CA THR A 282 15.63 -2.57 -1.90
C THR A 282 16.65 -3.40 -1.12
N SER A 283 16.30 -3.84 0.09
CA SER A 283 17.09 -4.78 0.91
C SER A 283 16.15 -5.85 1.47
N ALA A 284 16.18 -7.04 0.86
CA ALA A 284 15.25 -8.13 1.15
C ALA A 284 15.57 -8.82 2.49
N LEU A 285 15.31 -8.12 3.60
CA LEU A 285 15.54 -8.60 4.96
C LEU A 285 14.74 -9.89 5.23
N ASP A 286 15.44 -10.91 5.72
CA ASP A 286 14.84 -12.17 6.17
C ASP A 286 13.80 -11.90 7.26
N TYR A 287 12.62 -12.50 7.15
CA TYR A 287 11.53 -12.27 8.09
C TYR A 287 11.61 -13.18 9.33
N GLN A 288 12.75 -13.10 10.03
CA GLN A 288 13.06 -13.89 11.23
C GLN A 288 14.02 -13.13 12.14
N GLY A 289 13.80 -13.12 13.45
CA GLY A 289 14.71 -12.52 14.43
C GLY A 289 15.00 -11.04 14.15
N GLN A 290 16.27 -10.62 14.28
CA GLN A 290 16.67 -9.23 14.03
C GLN A 290 16.41 -8.72 12.61
N PRO A 291 16.73 -9.43 11.51
CA PRO A 291 16.39 -8.93 10.19
C PRO A 291 14.86 -8.83 9.98
N GLY A 292 14.07 -9.71 10.60
CA GLY A 292 12.61 -9.62 10.54
C GLY A 292 12.09 -8.42 11.32
N ALA A 293 12.64 -8.17 12.52
CA ALA A 293 12.36 -6.97 13.28
C ALA A 293 12.82 -5.68 12.58
N LEU A 294 13.89 -5.72 11.78
CA LEU A 294 14.26 -4.62 10.90
C LEU A 294 13.27 -4.45 9.73
N ASN A 295 12.72 -5.54 9.19
CA ASN A 295 11.70 -5.48 8.15
C ASN A 295 10.43 -4.77 8.67
N GLU A 296 9.92 -5.21 9.82
CA GLU A 296 8.82 -4.56 10.56
C GLU A 296 9.11 -3.09 10.88
N HIS A 297 10.32 -2.82 11.40
CA HIS A 297 10.77 -1.48 11.71
C HIS A 297 10.72 -0.54 10.50
N ILE A 298 11.20 -0.99 9.34
CA ILE A 298 11.18 -0.20 8.12
C ILE A 298 9.73 0.09 7.72
N SER A 299 8.85 -0.91 7.77
CA SER A 299 7.42 -0.71 7.49
C SER A 299 6.76 0.29 8.43
N ASP A 300 7.01 0.22 9.74
CA ASP A 300 6.54 1.21 10.72
C ASP A 300 7.10 2.62 10.45
N VAL A 301 8.40 2.73 10.14
CA VAL A 301 9.05 4.02 9.87
C VAL A 301 8.47 4.71 8.65
N PHE A 302 8.27 4.00 7.54
CA PHE A 302 7.67 4.64 6.36
C PHE A 302 6.17 4.87 6.52
N GLY A 303 5.44 3.95 7.18
CA GLY A 303 4.04 4.14 7.57
C GLY A 303 3.81 5.42 8.37
N ILE A 304 4.59 5.63 9.45
CA ILE A 304 4.45 6.85 10.27
C ILE A 304 4.83 8.12 9.50
N MET A 305 5.84 8.07 8.63
CA MET A 305 6.21 9.24 7.81
C MET A 305 5.10 9.62 6.84
N ILE A 306 4.38 8.65 6.27
CA ILE A 306 3.24 8.88 5.38
C ILE A 306 2.10 9.53 6.17
N LYS A 307 1.77 8.99 7.35
CA LYS A 307 0.75 9.57 8.23
C LYS A 307 1.10 11.01 8.61
N GLN A 308 2.32 11.27 9.07
CA GLN A 308 2.81 12.62 9.37
C GLN A 308 2.73 13.54 8.14
N LYS A 309 2.96 13.03 6.92
CA LYS A 309 2.81 13.84 5.71
C LYS A 309 1.36 14.19 5.40
N VAL A 310 0.42 13.29 5.67
CA VAL A 310 -1.02 13.52 5.48
C VAL A 310 -1.56 14.51 6.53
N GLN A 311 -1.11 14.38 7.77
CA GLN A 311 -1.52 15.22 8.89
C GLN A 311 -0.71 16.54 9.00
N ASP A 312 0.29 16.73 8.14
CA ASP A 312 1.23 17.87 8.15
C ASP A 312 1.96 18.05 9.50
N GLU A 313 2.39 16.93 10.08
CA GLU A 313 3.02 16.91 11.39
C GLU A 313 4.55 16.88 11.30
N LYS A 314 5.18 17.64 12.19
CA LYS A 314 6.63 17.60 12.40
C LYS A 314 6.97 16.56 13.45
N SER A 315 8.22 16.10 13.42
CA SER A 315 8.75 15.06 14.31
C SER A 315 8.56 15.34 15.80
N GLN A 316 8.43 16.61 16.20
CA GLN A 316 8.25 17.03 17.58
C GLN A 316 6.80 16.93 18.06
N ASP A 317 5.86 17.08 17.14
CA ASP A 317 4.42 17.23 17.43
C ASP A 317 3.65 15.93 17.14
N ALA A 318 4.17 15.10 16.23
CA ALA A 318 3.54 13.84 15.85
C ALA A 318 3.33 12.88 17.03
N ASP A 319 2.25 12.10 16.96
CA ASP A 319 1.92 11.12 18.00
C ASP A 319 2.90 9.94 18.07
N TRP A 320 3.50 9.56 16.94
CA TRP A 320 4.36 8.38 16.75
C TRP A 320 3.67 7.04 17.07
N LEU A 321 2.38 6.94 16.76
CA LEU A 321 1.52 5.78 16.95
C LEU A 321 1.24 5.08 15.62
N ILE A 322 1.28 3.75 15.64
CA ILE A 322 0.97 2.89 14.49
C ILE A 322 -0.36 2.18 14.72
N GLY A 323 -1.30 2.39 13.79
CA GLY A 323 -2.64 1.80 13.83
C GLY A 323 -3.56 2.44 14.86
N GLU A 324 -3.39 3.74 15.18
CA GLU A 324 -4.29 4.43 16.11
C GLU A 324 -5.73 4.49 15.59
N ASP A 325 -5.89 4.81 14.30
CA ASP A 325 -7.19 4.90 13.61
C ASP A 325 -7.83 3.53 13.39
N CYS A 326 -7.08 2.46 13.68
CA CYS A 326 -7.53 1.09 13.61
C CYS A 326 -8.11 0.60 14.94
N ILE A 327 -7.80 1.24 16.08
CA ILE A 327 -8.28 0.79 17.39
C ILE A 327 -9.70 1.33 17.63
N LEU A 328 -10.66 0.44 17.88
CA LEU A 328 -12.05 0.84 18.11
C LEU A 328 -12.28 1.43 19.53
N PRO A 329 -13.29 2.32 19.67
CA PRO A 329 -13.70 2.83 20.97
C PRO A 329 -14.02 1.69 21.95
N GLY A 330 -13.45 1.79 23.14
CA GLY A 330 -13.65 0.83 24.22
C GLY A 330 -12.46 -0.09 24.45
N VAL A 331 -11.51 -0.23 23.52
CA VAL A 331 -10.21 -0.86 23.78
C VAL A 331 -9.36 0.05 24.66
N LYS A 332 -8.75 -0.49 25.72
CA LYS A 332 -7.79 0.22 26.59
C LYS A 332 -6.41 0.27 25.92
N GLY A 333 -6.34 1.04 24.85
CA GLY A 333 -5.14 1.28 24.08
C GLY A 333 -5.31 2.50 23.19
N VAL A 334 -4.20 3.05 22.73
CA VAL A 334 -4.17 4.19 21.82
C VAL A 334 -3.74 3.81 20.41
N ALA A 335 -3.11 2.64 20.25
CA ALA A 335 -2.57 2.14 18.99
C ALA A 335 -2.19 0.65 19.13
N LEU A 336 -1.73 0.02 18.03
CA LEU A 336 -1.08 -1.29 18.10
C LEU A 336 0.38 -1.19 18.53
N ARG A 337 1.08 -0.14 18.11
CA ARG A 337 2.49 0.10 18.48
C ARG A 337 2.75 1.58 18.71
N SER A 338 3.76 1.86 19.52
CA SER A 338 4.26 3.22 19.78
C SER A 338 5.73 3.28 19.41
N ILE A 339 6.07 4.02 18.35
CA ILE A 339 7.47 4.20 17.93
C ILE A 339 8.23 5.01 18.98
N LYS A 340 7.58 5.99 19.61
CA LYS A 340 8.22 6.83 20.63
C LYS A 340 8.35 6.14 21.99
N ALA A 341 7.51 5.16 22.32
CA ALA A 341 7.53 4.46 23.60
C ALA A 341 7.01 3.02 23.43
N PRO A 342 7.81 2.12 22.83
CA PRO A 342 7.43 0.72 22.66
C PRO A 342 7.05 0.07 24.00
N GLY A 343 6.03 -0.79 24.02
CA GLY A 343 5.53 -1.46 25.22
C GLY A 343 4.46 -0.66 25.98
N THR A 344 3.94 0.42 25.39
CA THR A 344 2.98 1.33 26.04
C THR A 344 1.71 1.60 25.23
N ALA A 345 1.57 1.01 24.03
CA ALA A 345 0.47 1.33 23.13
C ALA A 345 -0.89 0.86 23.65
N TYR A 346 -0.94 -0.28 24.35
CA TYR A 346 -2.16 -0.84 24.92
C TYR A 346 -1.91 -1.70 26.18
N ASP A 347 -2.92 -1.76 27.04
CA ASP A 347 -3.01 -2.62 28.22
C ASP A 347 -4.50 -2.87 28.51
N ASP A 348 -5.09 -3.79 27.76
CA ASP A 348 -6.51 -4.17 27.84
C ASP A 348 -6.62 -5.65 28.21
N PRO A 349 -7.43 -6.03 29.22
CA PRO A 349 -7.58 -7.43 29.62
C PRO A 349 -8.13 -8.36 28.52
N ARG A 350 -8.81 -7.80 27.50
CA ARG A 350 -9.33 -8.51 26.32
C ARG A 350 -8.33 -8.56 25.18
N PHE A 351 -7.56 -7.50 24.97
CA PHE A 351 -6.64 -7.32 23.83
C PHE A 351 -5.20 -7.76 24.16
N GLY A 352 -4.85 -7.80 25.44
CA GLY A 352 -3.51 -8.05 25.96
C GLY A 352 -2.79 -6.78 26.38
N LYS A 353 -1.48 -6.89 26.58
CA LYS A 353 -0.58 -5.76 26.83
C LYS A 353 0.48 -5.73 25.73
N ASP A 354 0.83 -4.52 25.29
CA ASP A 354 1.90 -4.28 24.33
C ASP A 354 3.22 -4.92 24.82
N PRO A 355 3.73 -5.97 24.14
CA PRO A 355 4.91 -6.70 24.57
C PRO A 355 6.22 -6.09 24.09
N GLN A 356 6.19 -5.02 23.28
CA GLN A 356 7.41 -4.48 22.68
C GLN A 356 8.41 -4.00 23.74
N VAL A 357 9.68 -4.15 23.42
CA VAL A 357 10.79 -3.59 24.20
C VAL A 357 11.47 -2.46 23.44
N ASP A 358 12.03 -1.49 24.15
CA ASP A 358 12.65 -0.31 23.56
C ASP A 358 14.20 -0.32 23.65
N ASN A 359 14.79 -1.38 24.20
CA ASN A 359 16.23 -1.47 24.43
C ASN A 359 16.79 -2.89 24.23
N MET A 360 18.01 -2.98 23.68
CA MET A 360 18.72 -4.25 23.47
C MET A 360 19.01 -5.06 24.72
N LYS A 361 19.07 -4.43 25.90
CA LYS A 361 19.25 -5.18 27.15
C LYS A 361 18.11 -6.15 27.44
N ASP A 362 16.93 -5.90 26.87
CA ASP A 362 15.71 -6.68 27.05
C ASP A 362 15.46 -7.62 25.85
N TYR A 363 16.39 -7.67 24.88
CA TYR A 363 16.34 -8.62 23.78
C TYR A 363 16.62 -10.04 24.28
N VAL A 364 15.73 -10.97 23.97
CA VAL A 364 15.87 -12.40 24.32
C VAL A 364 15.58 -13.23 23.08
N THR A 365 16.33 -14.30 22.86
CA THR A 365 16.01 -15.22 21.76
C THR A 365 14.70 -15.94 22.07
N MET A 366 13.74 -15.86 21.16
CA MET A 366 12.46 -16.57 21.22
C MET A 366 12.14 -17.24 19.88
N TYR A 367 11.10 -18.07 19.86
CA TYR A 367 10.68 -18.80 18.66
C TYR A 367 9.37 -18.25 18.08
N GLU A 368 8.46 -17.85 18.96
CA GLU A 368 7.19 -17.23 18.62
C GLU A 368 7.42 -15.96 17.81
N ASP A 369 6.43 -15.57 17.00
CA ASP A 369 6.46 -14.32 16.23
C ASP A 369 7.71 -14.25 15.31
N ASN A 370 8.04 -15.37 14.67
CA ASN A 370 9.25 -15.54 13.85
C ASN A 370 10.54 -15.12 14.58
N GLY A 371 10.61 -15.31 15.90
CA GLY A 371 11.71 -14.82 16.73
C GLY A 371 11.53 -13.37 17.19
N GLY A 372 10.28 -12.97 17.44
CA GLY A 372 9.91 -11.67 17.99
C GLY A 372 10.04 -10.51 17.00
N VAL A 373 9.68 -10.69 15.73
CA VAL A 373 9.83 -9.64 14.71
C VAL A 373 8.99 -8.40 15.04
N HIS A 374 7.75 -8.56 15.49
CA HIS A 374 6.87 -7.46 15.88
C HIS A 374 7.23 -6.92 17.29
N ILE A 375 7.81 -7.76 18.15
CA ILE A 375 8.22 -7.39 19.51
C ILE A 375 9.49 -6.54 19.49
N TYR A 376 10.52 -7.02 18.80
CA TYR A 376 11.85 -6.40 18.81
C TYR A 376 12.01 -5.27 17.79
N SER A 377 11.03 -5.04 16.91
CA SER A 377 10.97 -3.85 16.06
C SER A 377 10.86 -2.55 16.87
N GLY A 378 10.39 -2.62 18.13
CA GLY A 378 10.37 -1.50 19.06
C GLY A 378 11.74 -0.83 19.28
N ILE A 379 12.81 -1.62 19.32
CA ILE A 379 14.19 -1.15 19.56
C ILE A 379 14.67 -0.20 18.43
N PRO A 380 14.69 -0.63 17.15
CA PRO A 380 15.05 0.26 16.06
C PRO A 380 13.99 1.35 15.81
N ASN A 381 12.69 1.11 16.09
CA ASN A 381 11.65 2.15 16.03
C ASN A 381 11.98 3.33 16.94
N LYS A 382 12.34 3.02 18.20
CA LYS A 382 12.75 4.03 19.17
C LYS A 382 14.00 4.78 18.72
N ALA A 383 14.98 4.10 18.10
CA ALA A 383 16.16 4.74 17.54
C ALA A 383 15.81 5.75 16.42
N PHE A 384 14.92 5.38 15.49
CA PHE A 384 14.45 6.30 14.45
C PHE A 384 13.75 7.53 15.03
N TYR A 385 12.84 7.34 15.99
CA TYR A 385 12.17 8.45 16.68
C TYR A 385 13.18 9.40 17.32
N LEU A 386 14.18 8.87 18.05
CA LEU A 386 15.20 9.69 18.71
C LEU A 386 16.01 10.50 17.69
N ALA A 387 16.40 9.90 16.56
CA ALA A 387 17.10 10.60 15.48
C ALA A 387 16.22 11.68 14.83
N ALA A 388 14.98 11.34 14.45
CA ALA A 388 14.05 12.28 13.83
C ALA A 388 13.72 13.46 14.75
N LYS A 389 13.47 13.21 16.03
CA LYS A 389 13.24 14.23 17.04
C LYS A 389 14.45 15.15 17.22
N ALA A 390 15.66 14.59 17.25
CA ALA A 390 16.89 15.37 17.39
C ALA A 390 17.15 16.27 16.17
N PHE A 391 16.78 15.82 14.96
CA PHE A 391 16.86 16.65 13.76
C PHE A 391 15.76 17.70 13.67
N GLY A 392 14.59 17.44 14.24
CA GLY A 392 13.42 18.30 14.14
C GLY A 392 12.87 18.40 12.71
N GLY A 393 11.86 19.26 12.52
CA GLY A 393 11.19 19.40 11.23
C GLY A 393 10.45 18.13 10.81
N TYR A 394 10.25 17.97 9.51
CA TYR A 394 9.58 16.79 8.97
C TYR A 394 10.52 15.58 8.95
N SER A 395 10.06 14.45 9.49
CA SER A 395 10.87 13.23 9.66
C SER A 395 11.48 12.73 8.35
N TRP A 396 10.76 12.85 7.23
CA TRP A 396 11.20 12.41 5.90
C TRP A 396 12.30 13.28 5.25
N GLU A 397 12.60 14.47 5.78
CA GLU A 397 13.56 15.39 5.17
C GLU A 397 15.02 15.02 5.49
N LYS A 398 15.28 14.46 6.68
CA LYS A 398 16.64 14.10 7.10
C LYS A 398 16.72 12.67 7.61
N ALA A 399 15.99 12.31 8.68
CA ALA A 399 16.00 10.94 9.20
C ALA A 399 15.52 9.94 8.13
N GLY A 400 14.38 10.22 7.49
CA GLY A 400 13.86 9.38 6.41
C GLY A 400 14.80 9.27 5.22
N GLN A 401 15.52 10.33 4.84
CA GLN A 401 16.53 10.26 3.76
C GLN A 401 17.70 9.34 4.13
N ILE A 402 18.15 9.36 5.39
CA ILE A 402 19.22 8.46 5.86
C ILE A 402 18.74 7.01 5.78
N TRP A 403 17.58 6.69 6.36
CA TRP A 403 17.02 5.34 6.34
C TRP A 403 16.76 4.84 4.91
N TRP A 404 16.18 5.67 4.06
CA TRP A 404 15.93 5.35 2.65
C TRP A 404 17.21 5.05 1.87
N LYS A 405 18.22 5.91 2.01
CA LYS A 405 19.52 5.70 1.35
C LYS A 405 20.25 4.48 1.91
N THR A 406 20.08 4.15 3.19
CA THR A 406 20.60 2.91 3.79
C THR A 406 19.97 1.68 3.14
N MET A 407 18.64 1.61 3.03
CA MET A 407 17.94 0.51 2.36
C MET A 407 18.33 0.34 0.89
N ARG A 408 18.79 1.41 0.23
CA ARG A 408 19.23 1.40 -1.17
C ARG A 408 20.74 1.30 -1.37
N SER A 409 21.50 1.20 -0.29
CA SER A 409 22.96 1.28 -0.35
C SER A 409 23.63 0.00 -0.86
N GLY A 410 22.91 -1.13 -0.88
CA GLY A 410 23.47 -2.46 -1.09
C GLY A 410 24.33 -2.96 0.08
N LYS A 411 24.35 -2.24 1.21
CA LYS A 411 25.12 -2.59 2.42
C LYS A 411 24.31 -3.29 3.50
N VAL A 412 23.01 -3.43 3.32
CA VAL A 412 22.12 -4.12 4.27
C VAL A 412 21.90 -5.54 3.75
N PRO A 413 22.58 -6.57 4.29
CA PRO A 413 22.38 -7.94 3.87
C PRO A 413 21.00 -8.46 4.32
N GLU A 414 20.50 -9.51 3.67
CA GLU A 414 19.22 -10.16 4.03
C GLU A 414 19.19 -10.58 5.50
N SER A 415 20.33 -11.04 6.03
CA SER A 415 20.52 -11.46 7.42
C SER A 415 20.97 -10.34 8.37
N SER A 416 20.71 -9.07 8.04
CA SER A 416 21.23 -7.92 8.80
C SER A 416 20.81 -7.95 10.27
N THR A 417 21.82 -7.82 11.14
CA THR A 417 21.61 -7.55 12.57
C THR A 417 21.32 -6.07 12.82
N PHE A 418 20.76 -5.75 13.97
CA PHE A 418 20.53 -4.35 14.37
C PHE A 418 21.81 -3.52 14.38
N LEU A 419 22.94 -4.10 14.82
CA LEU A 419 24.22 -3.40 14.83
C LEU A 419 24.74 -3.09 13.42
N GLN A 420 24.62 -4.05 12.49
CA GLN A 420 25.00 -3.83 11.09
C GLN A 420 24.14 -2.75 10.43
N PHE A 421 22.82 -2.79 10.68
CA PHE A 421 21.91 -1.76 10.18
C PHE A 421 22.22 -0.38 10.78
N ALA A 422 22.45 -0.31 12.10
CA ALA A 422 22.87 0.90 12.78
C ALA A 422 24.14 1.50 12.18
N ASP A 423 25.19 0.69 11.99
CA ASP A 423 26.44 1.13 11.38
C ASP A 423 26.23 1.61 9.94
N ALA A 424 25.37 0.94 9.15
CA ALA A 424 25.02 1.37 7.81
C ALA A 424 24.28 2.73 7.78
N THR A 425 23.38 3.00 8.74
CA THR A 425 22.74 4.33 8.86
C THR A 425 23.72 5.42 9.25
N VAL A 426 24.68 5.14 10.13
CA VAL A 426 25.73 6.09 10.53
C VAL A 426 26.67 6.40 9.37
N ASP A 427 27.08 5.38 8.61
CA ASP A 427 27.88 5.53 7.39
C ASP A 427 27.21 6.42 6.35
N VAL A 428 25.91 6.19 6.09
CA VAL A 428 25.12 6.99 5.15
C VAL A 428 24.96 8.41 5.67
N ALA A 429 24.65 8.59 6.95
CA ALA A 429 24.54 9.91 7.57
C ALA A 429 25.84 10.70 7.44
N LYS A 430 26.99 10.08 7.71
CA LYS A 430 28.31 10.69 7.57
C LYS A 430 28.60 11.10 6.14
N LYS A 431 28.36 10.20 5.18
CA LYS A 431 28.64 10.44 3.76
C LYS A 431 27.77 11.56 3.18
N GLU A 432 26.49 11.59 3.52
CA GLU A 432 25.51 12.44 2.84
C GLU A 432 25.29 13.77 3.58
N PHE A 433 25.49 13.81 4.90
CA PHE A 433 25.13 14.95 5.75
C PHE A 433 26.24 15.40 6.72
N GLY A 434 27.37 14.69 6.77
CA GLY A 434 28.54 15.06 7.58
C GLY A 434 28.55 14.48 9.00
N GLU A 435 29.66 14.75 9.70
CA GLU A 435 30.02 14.06 10.94
C GLU A 435 29.02 14.29 12.08
N ASP A 436 28.49 15.50 12.25
CA ASP A 436 27.59 15.80 13.37
C ASP A 436 26.22 15.14 13.22
N VAL A 437 25.75 14.98 11.98
CA VAL A 437 24.54 14.19 11.69
C VAL A 437 24.80 12.71 11.99
N ALA A 438 25.96 12.18 11.60
CA ALA A 438 26.36 10.81 11.92
C ALA A 438 26.43 10.54 13.43
N LYS A 439 27.00 11.47 14.21
CA LYS A 439 27.02 11.39 15.69
C LYS A 439 25.62 11.35 16.27
N THR A 440 24.68 12.13 15.71
CA THR A 440 23.29 12.15 16.16
C THR A 440 22.61 10.79 15.93
N VAL A 441 22.79 10.21 14.73
CA VAL A 441 22.27 8.86 14.43
C VAL A 441 22.90 7.80 15.33
N ARG A 442 24.23 7.83 15.51
CA ARG A 442 24.95 6.90 16.41
C ARG A 442 24.43 7.01 17.84
N LYS A 443 24.23 8.24 18.34
CA LYS A 443 23.67 8.45 19.68
C LYS A 443 22.28 7.84 19.82
N ALA A 444 21.41 8.00 18.82
CA ALA A 444 20.06 7.42 18.86
C ALA A 444 20.09 5.88 18.98
N TRP A 445 20.97 5.21 18.23
CA TRP A 445 21.21 3.77 18.36
C TRP A 445 21.86 3.38 19.70
N ASP A 446 22.76 4.22 20.23
CA ASP A 446 23.37 3.99 21.53
C ASP A 446 22.34 4.06 22.65
N ASP A 447 21.40 5.00 22.60
CA ASP A 447 20.36 5.20 23.62
C ASP A 447 19.44 3.97 23.73
N VAL A 448 19.23 3.22 22.64
CA VAL A 448 18.47 1.95 22.64
C VAL A 448 19.37 0.71 22.83
N GLY A 449 20.64 0.90 23.16
CA GLY A 449 21.54 -0.20 23.51
C GLY A 449 22.14 -0.98 22.33
N VAL A 450 21.94 -0.55 21.07
CA VAL A 450 22.52 -1.22 19.89
C VAL A 450 23.96 -0.77 19.71
N ARG A 451 24.89 -1.27 20.51
CA ARG A 451 26.29 -0.81 20.55
C ARG A 451 27.25 -1.90 20.13
N ARG A 452 28.44 -1.52 19.66
CA ARG A 452 29.56 -2.46 19.54
C ARG A 452 29.98 -2.87 20.95
N SER A 453 30.09 -4.18 21.21
CA SER A 453 30.70 -4.68 22.45
C SER A 453 32.12 -4.14 22.54
N ILE A 454 32.43 -3.45 23.65
CA ILE A 454 33.76 -2.90 23.94
C ILE A 454 34.62 -4.00 24.56
#